data_AF-A0A365H962-F1
#
_entry.id   AF-A0A365H962-F1
#
_cell.length_a   1.000
_cell.length_b   1.000
_cell.length_c   1.000
_cell.angle_alpha   90.00
_cell.angle_beta   90.00
_cell.angle_gamma   90.00
#
_symmetry.space_group_name_H-M   'P 1'
#
loop_
_entity.id
_entity.type
_entity.pdbx_description
1 polymer ?
#
loop_
_entity_poly.entity_id
_entity_poly.type
_entity_poly.pdbx_seq_one_letter_code
_entity_poly.pdbx_strand_id
1 'polypeptide(L)'
;MSNGPSRFSPIDPPEITETSEHRTGDPALRRRRLRHDIRHELGTIIMLASAVSVSDDVGPRSRERIDQLLGETRWLDHLLRQLEEEDDEAAAGPAPARPERVRVDELATEVVTGLRLATTLAVGCTAEPAWAHMDAVALWRALRNVLDNACRVAAGRVDVRVGADRGWVTIQVDDDGPGFGAGSGGLASLGLGIVHDLVAEHGGGLEIGAGEPGGARVRILLPAAPPPLHPL
;
A
#
# COMPACT_ATOMS: atom_id res chain seq x y z
N MET A 1 -58.25 74.17 18.04
CA MET A 1 -57.43 73.57 19.09
C MET A 1 -58.00 72.20 19.42
N SER A 2 -57.33 71.13 19.00
CA SER A 2 -57.54 69.77 19.52
C SER A 2 -56.25 68.99 19.34
N ASN A 3 -55.79 68.40 20.42
CA ASN A 3 -54.55 67.64 20.58
C ASN A 3 -54.93 66.15 20.51
N GLY A 4 -54.27 65.35 19.68
CA GLY A 4 -54.47 63.90 19.58
C GLY A 4 -53.15 63.20 19.20
N PRO A 5 -52.79 62.05 19.81
CA PRO A 5 -51.41 61.61 19.96
C PRO A 5 -50.83 60.93 18.71
N SER A 6 -49.51 61.11 18.52
CA SER A 6 -48.65 60.43 17.53
C SER A 6 -48.78 58.91 17.61
N ARG A 7 -49.14 58.28 16.50
CA ARG A 7 -49.04 56.83 16.29
C ARG A 7 -47.65 56.51 15.73
N PHE A 8 -46.85 55.76 16.50
CA PHE A 8 -45.63 55.11 16.01
C PHE A 8 -46.03 53.98 15.05
N SER A 9 -45.54 54.02 13.80
CA SER A 9 -45.46 52.84 12.94
C SER A 9 -44.12 52.14 13.17
N PRO A 10 -44.07 50.79 13.20
CA PRO A 10 -42.81 50.06 13.27
C PRO A 10 -41.96 50.35 12.03
N ILE A 11 -40.68 50.64 12.25
CA ILE A 11 -39.65 50.66 11.22
C ILE A 11 -39.27 49.20 10.99
N ASP A 12 -39.48 48.68 9.78
CA ASP A 12 -38.95 47.38 9.40
C ASP A 12 -37.43 47.39 9.58
N PRO A 13 -36.84 46.37 10.24
CA PRO A 13 -35.39 46.27 10.33
C PRO A 13 -34.81 46.20 8.91
N PRO A 14 -33.62 46.79 8.68
CA PRO A 14 -32.99 46.70 7.38
C PRO A 14 -32.79 45.23 7.04
N GLU A 15 -33.29 44.80 5.88
CA GLU A 15 -32.94 43.50 5.32
C GLU A 15 -31.41 43.53 5.12
N ILE A 16 -30.72 42.85 6.02
CA ILE A 16 -29.28 42.64 5.95
C ILE A 16 -29.07 41.89 4.64
N THR A 17 -28.47 42.57 3.67
CA THR A 17 -27.91 41.91 2.50
C THR A 17 -26.86 40.96 3.04
N GLU A 18 -27.23 39.68 3.20
CA GLU A 18 -26.30 38.62 3.51
C GLU A 18 -25.39 38.45 2.29
N THR A 19 -24.35 39.27 2.24
CA THR A 19 -23.12 38.96 1.53
C THR A 19 -22.45 37.81 2.30
N SER A 20 -22.99 36.61 2.14
CA SER A 20 -22.37 35.36 2.60
C SER A 20 -22.11 34.43 1.42
N GLU A 21 -21.50 34.96 0.36
CA GLU A 21 -20.71 34.14 -0.56
C GLU A 21 -19.36 33.82 0.08
N HIS A 22 -19.34 33.08 1.19
CA HIS A 22 -18.12 32.41 1.63
C HIS A 22 -18.44 31.03 2.19
N ARG A 23 -17.84 30.03 1.53
CA ARG A 23 -17.55 28.66 1.99
C ARG A 23 -18.69 27.66 1.84
N THR A 24 -18.71 27.01 0.68
CA THR A 24 -18.33 25.59 0.60
C THR A 24 -17.75 25.37 -0.79
N GLY A 25 -16.42 25.43 -0.92
CA GLY A 25 -15.77 25.00 -2.16
C GLY A 25 -16.15 23.54 -2.41
N ASP A 26 -16.40 23.21 -3.68
CA ASP A 26 -16.78 21.87 -4.14
C ASP A 26 -16.04 20.78 -3.33
N PRO A 27 -16.77 19.87 -2.64
CA PRO A 27 -16.14 18.84 -1.82
C PRO A 27 -15.10 18.02 -2.59
N ALA A 28 -15.24 17.86 -3.90
CA ALA A 28 -14.24 17.21 -4.77
C ALA A 28 -12.97 18.05 -4.90
N LEU A 29 -13.09 19.37 -5.11
CA LEU A 29 -11.95 20.30 -5.15
C LEU A 29 -11.23 20.36 -3.80
N ARG A 30 -11.96 20.29 -2.68
CA ARG A 30 -11.39 20.26 -1.33
C ARG A 30 -10.60 18.98 -1.07
N ARG A 31 -11.13 17.83 -1.49
CA ARG A 31 -10.47 16.53 -1.39
C ARG A 31 -9.20 16.49 -2.26
N ARG A 32 -9.24 16.99 -3.50
CA ARG A 32 -8.06 17.15 -4.38
C ARG A 32 -6.99 18.03 -3.76
N ARG A 33 -7.36 19.18 -3.19
CA ARG A 33 -6.41 20.10 -2.54
C ARG A 33 -5.72 19.46 -1.34
N LEU A 34 -6.50 18.86 -0.44
CA LEU A 34 -5.97 18.18 0.74
C LEU A 34 -4.98 17.08 0.34
N ARG A 35 -5.30 16.30 -0.68
CA ARG A 35 -4.44 15.24 -1.18
C ARG A 35 -3.15 15.74 -1.82
N HIS A 36 -3.23 16.78 -2.64
CA HIS A 36 -2.05 17.47 -3.17
C HIS A 36 -1.13 17.93 -2.04
N ASP A 37 -1.69 18.54 -1.00
CA ASP A 37 -0.93 19.01 0.15
C ASP A 37 -0.30 17.85 0.93
N ILE A 38 -1.04 16.76 1.17
CA ILE A 38 -0.49 15.54 1.81
C ILE A 38 0.66 14.96 0.98
N ARG A 39 0.52 14.86 -0.35
CA ARG A 39 1.59 14.36 -1.23
C ARG A 39 2.84 15.22 -1.15
N HIS A 40 2.68 16.54 -1.09
CA HIS A 40 3.80 17.47 -0.94
C HIS A 40 4.57 17.21 0.38
N GLU A 41 3.85 17.05 1.48
CA GLU A 41 4.46 16.73 2.79
C GLU A 41 5.12 15.35 2.80
N LEU A 42 4.50 14.33 2.19
CA LEU A 42 5.09 12.99 2.04
C LEU A 42 6.36 13.03 1.19
N GLY A 43 6.37 13.77 0.08
CA GLY A 43 7.55 13.97 -0.76
C GLY A 43 8.71 14.61 0.00
N THR A 44 8.40 15.57 0.87
CA THR A 44 9.37 16.22 1.75
C THR A 44 9.94 15.24 2.78
N ILE A 45 9.09 14.42 3.41
CA ILE A 45 9.51 13.37 4.35
C ILE A 45 10.39 12.33 3.64
N ILE A 46 10.02 11.89 2.43
CA ILE A 46 10.82 10.95 1.63
C ILE A 46 12.19 11.54 1.32
N MET A 47 12.26 12.82 0.91
CA MET A 47 13.52 13.50 0.62
C MET A 47 14.43 13.57 1.85
N LEU A 48 13.89 14.04 2.98
CA LEU A 48 14.65 14.18 4.24
C LEU A 48 15.10 12.82 4.78
N ALA A 49 14.22 11.83 4.82
CA ALA A 49 14.54 10.49 5.28
C ALA A 49 15.56 9.80 4.36
N SER A 50 15.47 10.02 3.04
CA SER A 50 16.47 9.50 2.10
C SER A 50 17.84 10.15 2.33
N ALA A 51 17.90 11.46 2.55
CA ALA A 51 19.14 12.18 2.84
C ALA A 51 19.81 11.71 4.14
N VAL A 52 19.01 11.38 5.17
CA VAL A 52 19.53 10.82 6.43
C VAL A 52 20.00 9.37 6.23
N SER A 53 19.31 8.55 5.42
CA SER A 53 19.68 7.14 5.22
C SER A 53 21.07 6.96 4.57
N VAL A 54 21.46 7.87 3.65
CA VAL A 54 22.79 7.85 3.01
C VAL A 54 23.90 8.55 3.81
N SER A 55 23.58 9.10 4.99
CA SER A 55 24.57 9.77 5.83
C SER A 55 25.46 8.77 6.58
N ASP A 56 26.76 9.05 6.65
CA ASP A 56 27.77 8.16 7.24
C ASP A 56 27.72 8.11 8.77
N ASP A 57 27.05 9.07 9.41
CA ASP A 57 26.85 9.17 10.87
C ASP A 57 25.67 8.34 11.39
N VAL A 58 24.87 7.74 10.50
CA VAL A 58 23.71 6.94 10.87
C VAL A 58 24.07 5.46 11.03
N GLY A 59 23.95 4.97 12.26
CA GLY A 59 24.21 3.56 12.57
C GLY A 59 23.20 2.58 11.95
N PRO A 60 23.53 1.28 11.84
CA PRO A 60 22.74 0.29 11.10
C PRO A 60 21.28 0.18 11.56
N ARG A 61 21.05 0.18 12.88
CA ARG A 61 19.71 0.09 13.48
C ARG A 61 18.83 1.32 13.20
N SER A 62 19.45 2.48 13.00
CA SER A 62 18.74 3.70 12.64
C SER A 62 18.41 3.71 11.15
N ARG A 63 19.30 3.19 10.29
CA ARG A 63 19.02 3.02 8.86
C ARG A 63 17.84 2.08 8.62
N GLU A 64 17.79 0.94 9.29
CA GLU A 64 16.63 0.02 9.19
C GLU A 64 15.29 0.70 9.54
N ARG A 65 15.28 1.53 10.59
CA ARG A 65 14.08 2.30 10.98
C ARG A 65 13.72 3.37 9.94
N ILE A 66 14.71 4.00 9.33
CA ILE A 66 14.51 4.99 8.26
C ILE A 66 13.97 4.30 7.00
N ASP A 67 14.47 3.12 6.65
CA ASP A 67 14.00 2.34 5.50
C ASP A 67 12.58 1.81 5.71
N GLN A 68 12.22 1.50 6.97
CA GLN A 68 10.84 1.21 7.35
C GLN A 68 9.94 2.43 7.15
N LEU A 69 10.34 3.61 7.67
CA LEU A 69 9.61 4.87 7.49
C LEU A 69 9.45 5.26 6.01
N LEU A 70 10.52 5.14 5.22
CA LEU A 70 10.49 5.40 3.78
C LEU A 70 9.53 4.46 3.06
N GLY A 71 9.48 3.20 3.48
CA GLY A 71 8.51 2.23 2.99
C GLY A 71 7.06 2.60 3.30
N GLU A 72 6.77 2.97 4.55
CA GLU A 72 5.43 3.43 4.96
C GLU A 72 5.02 4.73 4.26
N THR A 73 5.96 5.64 4.02
CA THR A 73 5.70 6.92 3.34
C THR A 73 5.44 6.71 1.84
N ARG A 74 6.18 5.81 1.18
CA ARG A 74 5.94 5.42 -0.22
C ARG A 74 4.59 4.71 -0.39
N TRP A 75 4.18 3.93 0.61
CA TRP A 75 2.84 3.32 0.66
C TRP A 75 1.74 4.38 0.71
N LEU A 76 1.85 5.37 1.61
CA LEU A 76 0.87 6.46 1.69
C LEU A 76 0.79 7.28 0.39
N ASP A 77 1.93 7.54 -0.27
CA ASP A 77 1.93 8.20 -1.58
C ASP A 77 1.21 7.37 -2.65
N HIS A 78 1.38 6.05 -2.62
CA HIS A 78 0.67 5.16 -3.51
C HIS A 78 -0.85 5.19 -3.27
N LEU A 79 -1.30 5.03 -2.01
CA LEU A 79 -2.74 5.09 -1.68
C LEU A 79 -3.39 6.40 -2.13
N LEU A 80 -2.68 7.51 -1.99
CA LEU A 80 -3.18 8.80 -2.46
C LEU A 80 -3.31 8.84 -3.98
N ARG A 81 -2.41 8.20 -4.73
CA ARG A 81 -2.52 8.07 -6.19
C ARG A 81 -3.72 7.22 -6.61
N GLN A 82 -3.98 6.09 -5.96
CA GLN A 82 -5.18 5.28 -6.23
C GLN A 82 -6.48 6.05 -5.97
N LEU A 83 -6.56 6.79 -4.86
CA LEU A 83 -7.73 7.65 -4.59
C LEU A 83 -7.91 8.77 -5.63
N GLU A 84 -6.85 9.20 -6.34
CA GLU A 84 -6.97 10.15 -7.46
C GLU A 84 -7.56 9.49 -8.68
N GLU A 85 -7.06 8.31 -9.01
CA GLU A 85 -7.56 7.51 -10.12
C GLU A 85 -9.05 7.21 -9.93
N GLU A 86 -9.47 6.84 -8.72
CA GLU A 86 -10.90 6.65 -8.38
C GLU A 86 -11.73 7.94 -8.50
N ASP A 87 -11.23 9.09 -8.03
CA ASP A 87 -11.96 10.37 -8.14
C ASP A 87 -12.02 10.87 -9.60
N ASP A 88 -10.98 10.62 -10.41
CA ASP A 88 -10.93 10.92 -11.85
C ASP A 88 -11.87 9.98 -12.64
N GLU A 89 -11.93 8.70 -12.30
CA GLU A 89 -12.86 7.72 -12.87
C GLU A 89 -14.32 8.03 -12.51
N ALA A 90 -14.59 8.39 -11.25
CA ALA A 90 -15.92 8.80 -10.82
C ALA A 90 -16.41 10.07 -11.54
N ALA A 91 -15.50 10.97 -11.90
CA ALA A 91 -15.80 12.16 -12.71
C ALA A 91 -16.05 11.83 -14.20
N ALA A 92 -15.58 10.69 -14.70
CA ALA A 92 -15.71 10.26 -16.09
C ALA A 92 -17.00 9.46 -16.39
N GLY A 93 -17.83 9.16 -15.40
CA GLY A 93 -19.09 8.39 -15.53
C GLY A 93 -18.92 6.89 -15.24
N PRO A 94 -20.01 6.12 -14.99
CA PRO A 94 -19.92 4.80 -14.39
C PRO A 94 -19.42 3.76 -15.41
N ALA A 95 -18.11 3.48 -15.38
CA ALA A 95 -17.60 2.20 -15.84
C ALA A 95 -17.92 1.12 -14.78
N PRO A 96 -18.24 -0.12 -15.16
CA PRO A 96 -18.39 -1.18 -14.18
C PRO A 96 -17.04 -1.37 -13.47
N ALA A 97 -17.02 -1.18 -12.14
CA ALA A 97 -15.86 -1.43 -11.30
C ALA A 97 -15.39 -2.87 -11.51
N ARG A 98 -14.38 -3.04 -12.36
CA ARG A 98 -13.73 -4.34 -12.54
C ARG A 98 -12.85 -4.52 -11.31
N PRO A 99 -12.89 -5.68 -10.64
CA PRO A 99 -11.96 -5.94 -9.55
C PRO A 99 -10.54 -5.66 -10.03
N GLU A 100 -9.79 -4.89 -9.26
CA GLU A 100 -8.42 -4.51 -9.59
C GLU A 100 -7.61 -5.78 -9.85
N ARG A 101 -6.89 -5.79 -10.97
CA ARG A 101 -6.09 -6.94 -11.42
C ARG A 101 -4.65 -6.52 -11.44
N VAL A 102 -3.81 -7.29 -10.77
CA VAL A 102 -2.37 -7.04 -10.70
C VAL A 102 -1.60 -8.09 -11.49
N ARG A 103 -0.56 -7.67 -12.21
CA ARG A 103 0.49 -8.56 -12.76
C ARG A 103 1.41 -9.00 -11.64
N VAL A 104 1.09 -10.15 -11.04
CA VAL A 104 1.79 -10.67 -9.87
C VAL A 104 3.25 -10.95 -10.19
N ASP A 105 3.53 -11.46 -11.39
CA ASP A 105 4.86 -11.75 -11.88
C ASP A 105 5.75 -10.50 -12.00
N GLU A 106 5.19 -9.43 -12.56
CA GLU A 106 5.89 -8.15 -12.73
C GLU A 106 6.16 -7.50 -11.38
N LEU A 107 5.13 -7.39 -10.53
CA LEU A 107 5.27 -6.80 -9.19
C LEU A 107 6.26 -7.57 -8.33
N ALA A 108 6.20 -8.91 -8.33
CA ALA A 108 7.13 -9.71 -7.55
C ALA A 108 8.57 -9.55 -8.05
N THR A 109 8.76 -9.46 -9.37
CA THR A 109 10.08 -9.20 -9.97
C THR A 109 10.62 -7.84 -9.58
N GLU A 110 9.78 -6.80 -9.56
CA GLU A 110 10.15 -5.46 -9.12
C GLU A 110 10.61 -5.45 -7.66
N VAL A 111 9.81 -6.04 -6.75
CA VAL A 111 10.13 -6.10 -5.33
C VAL A 111 11.44 -6.86 -5.09
N VAL A 112 11.63 -8.00 -5.76
CA VAL A 112 12.87 -8.78 -5.64
C VAL A 112 14.08 -8.02 -6.21
N THR A 113 13.89 -7.25 -7.28
CA THR A 113 14.96 -6.41 -7.83
C THR A 113 15.40 -5.35 -6.83
N GLY A 114 14.45 -4.68 -6.17
CA GLY A 114 14.75 -3.75 -5.08
C GLY A 114 15.47 -4.44 -3.91
N LEU A 115 15.04 -5.64 -3.54
CA LEU A 115 15.64 -6.41 -2.46
C LEU A 115 17.10 -6.78 -2.76
N ARG A 116 17.41 -7.23 -3.98
CA ARG A 116 18.78 -7.56 -4.42
C ARG A 116 19.76 -6.40 -4.28
N LEU A 117 19.27 -5.17 -4.40
CA LEU A 117 20.10 -3.97 -4.23
C LEU A 117 20.34 -3.63 -2.75
N ALA A 118 19.46 -4.10 -1.86
CA ALA A 118 19.46 -3.78 -0.44
C ALA A 118 20.11 -4.86 0.45
N THR A 119 20.36 -6.06 -0.08
CA THR A 119 20.90 -7.20 0.69
C THR A 119 22.13 -7.83 0.04
N THR A 120 22.98 -8.45 0.86
CA THR A 120 24.11 -9.28 0.40
C THR A 120 23.73 -10.75 0.18
N LEU A 121 22.49 -11.14 0.51
CA LEU A 121 21.97 -12.49 0.31
C LEU A 121 21.84 -12.83 -1.18
N ALA A 122 21.99 -14.11 -1.50
CA ALA A 122 21.69 -14.62 -2.83
C ALA A 122 20.17 -14.71 -3.02
N VAL A 123 19.59 -13.75 -3.75
CA VAL A 123 18.13 -13.71 -3.99
C VAL A 123 17.76 -14.23 -5.37
N GLY A 124 17.15 -15.41 -5.44
CA GLY A 124 16.59 -16.00 -6.66
C GLY A 124 15.15 -15.54 -6.93
N CYS A 125 14.78 -15.45 -8.22
CA CYS A 125 13.40 -15.19 -8.62
C CYS A 125 13.09 -15.96 -9.90
N THR A 126 12.04 -16.77 -9.88
CA THR A 126 11.43 -17.33 -11.09
C THR A 126 9.95 -16.99 -11.10
N ALA A 127 9.53 -16.19 -12.07
CA ALA A 127 8.15 -15.73 -12.16
C ALA A 127 7.55 -16.10 -13.52
N GLU A 128 6.48 -16.88 -13.49
CA GLU A 128 5.65 -17.14 -14.67
C GLU A 128 4.51 -16.11 -14.76
N PRO A 129 4.07 -15.72 -15.97
CA PRO A 129 3.00 -14.74 -16.14
C PRO A 129 1.74 -15.09 -15.34
N ALA A 130 1.34 -14.21 -14.42
CA ALA A 130 0.27 -14.49 -13.48
C ALA A 130 -0.51 -13.21 -13.14
N TRP A 131 -1.83 -13.33 -13.16
CA TRP A 131 -2.74 -12.25 -12.79
C TRP A 131 -3.58 -12.67 -11.60
N ALA A 132 -3.79 -11.78 -10.64
CA ALA A 132 -4.65 -12.02 -9.49
C ALA A 132 -5.62 -10.87 -9.27
N HIS A 133 -6.75 -11.16 -8.63
CA HIS A 133 -7.67 -10.15 -8.12
C HIS A 133 -7.19 -9.68 -6.75
N MET A 134 -6.33 -8.67 -6.75
CA MET A 134 -5.80 -8.06 -5.53
C MET A 134 -5.39 -6.62 -5.83
N ASP A 135 -5.58 -5.74 -4.85
CA ASP A 135 -4.95 -4.42 -4.86
C ASP A 135 -3.43 -4.58 -5.00
N ALA A 136 -2.83 -3.88 -5.97
CA ALA A 136 -1.41 -4.02 -6.29
C ALA A 136 -0.52 -3.72 -5.09
N VAL A 137 -1.00 -2.88 -4.18
CA VAL A 137 -0.22 -2.39 -3.07
C VAL A 137 -0.37 -3.22 -1.80
N ALA A 138 -1.57 -3.71 -1.55
CA ALA A 138 -1.80 -4.78 -0.58
C ALA A 138 -0.89 -5.97 -0.92
N LEU A 139 -0.78 -6.32 -2.20
CA LEU A 139 0.14 -7.35 -2.66
C LEU A 139 1.61 -6.98 -2.44
N TRP A 140 2.01 -5.76 -2.81
CA TRP A 140 3.38 -5.27 -2.58
C TRP A 140 3.76 -5.34 -1.09
N ARG A 141 2.85 -4.91 -0.21
CA ARG A 141 3.04 -4.89 1.24
C ARG A 141 3.10 -6.31 1.81
N ALA A 142 2.21 -7.18 1.37
CA ALA A 142 2.22 -8.59 1.73
C ALA A 142 3.56 -9.24 1.35
N LEU A 143 4.01 -9.03 0.11
CA LEU A 143 5.26 -9.60 -0.39
C LEU A 143 6.48 -9.03 0.34
N ARG A 144 6.56 -7.72 0.55
CA ARG A 144 7.65 -7.09 1.30
C ARG A 144 7.74 -7.62 2.72
N ASN A 145 6.62 -7.76 3.42
CA ASN A 145 6.60 -8.32 4.77
C ASN A 145 7.13 -9.76 4.82
N VAL A 146 6.79 -10.59 3.83
CA VAL A 146 7.32 -11.96 3.74
C VAL A 146 8.82 -11.94 3.44
N LEU A 147 9.27 -11.10 2.52
CA LEU A 147 10.68 -11.02 2.11
C LEU A 147 11.58 -10.42 3.18
N ASP A 148 11.15 -9.35 3.85
CA ASP A 148 11.89 -8.76 4.97
C ASP A 148 12.05 -9.79 6.11
N ASN A 149 11.01 -10.60 6.34
CA ASN A 149 11.06 -11.69 7.30
C ASN A 149 12.06 -12.78 6.88
N ALA A 150 12.03 -13.20 5.62
CA ALA A 150 12.95 -14.19 5.07
C ALA A 150 14.40 -13.71 5.15
N CYS A 151 14.69 -12.49 4.68
CA CYS A 151 16.04 -11.91 4.71
C CYS A 151 16.61 -11.74 6.12
N ARG A 152 15.76 -11.50 7.12
CA ARG A 152 16.18 -11.38 8.52
C ARG A 152 16.75 -12.69 9.08
N VAL A 153 16.26 -13.84 8.60
CA VAL A 153 16.56 -15.16 9.20
C VAL A 153 17.36 -16.08 8.29
N ALA A 154 17.42 -15.79 6.98
CA ALA A 154 18.18 -16.54 6.00
C ALA A 154 19.67 -16.63 6.39
N ALA A 155 20.28 -17.79 6.15
CA ALA A 155 21.71 -17.98 6.33
C ALA A 155 22.52 -17.36 5.17
N GLY A 156 21.94 -17.36 3.97
CA GLY A 156 22.61 -16.82 2.78
C GLY A 156 21.74 -16.72 1.53
N ARG A 157 20.54 -17.32 1.52
CA ARG A 157 19.72 -17.47 0.31
C ARG A 157 18.24 -17.27 0.59
N VAL A 158 17.60 -16.55 -0.33
CA VAL A 158 16.14 -16.43 -0.42
C VAL A 158 15.73 -16.68 -1.87
N ASP A 159 14.74 -17.53 -2.10
CA ASP A 159 14.23 -17.84 -3.44
C ASP A 159 12.74 -17.52 -3.53
N VAL A 160 12.37 -16.72 -4.54
CA VAL A 160 10.97 -16.36 -4.83
C VAL A 160 10.50 -17.09 -6.08
N ARG A 161 9.33 -17.71 -6.00
CA ARG A 161 8.67 -18.33 -7.16
C ARG A 161 7.25 -17.83 -7.31
N VAL A 162 6.90 -17.37 -8.51
CA VAL A 162 5.52 -17.03 -8.89
C VAL A 162 5.06 -18.01 -9.95
N GLY A 163 3.88 -18.60 -9.74
CA GLY A 163 3.23 -19.46 -10.72
C GLY A 163 1.72 -19.43 -10.56
N ALA A 164 1.01 -19.97 -11.56
CA ALA A 164 -0.44 -20.08 -11.55
C ALA A 164 -0.86 -21.53 -11.86
N ASP A 165 -1.71 -22.11 -11.02
CA ASP A 165 -2.28 -23.45 -11.24
C ASP A 165 -3.72 -23.52 -10.71
N ARG A 166 -4.58 -24.27 -11.40
CA ARG A 166 -5.97 -24.59 -10.97
C ARG A 166 -6.79 -23.39 -10.46
N GLY A 167 -6.63 -22.22 -11.08
CA GLY A 167 -7.37 -21.01 -10.71
C GLY A 167 -6.78 -20.24 -9.51
N TRP A 168 -5.57 -20.57 -9.10
CA TRP A 168 -4.83 -19.90 -8.03
C TRP A 168 -3.48 -19.39 -8.54
N VAL A 169 -3.11 -18.18 -8.15
CA VAL A 169 -1.74 -17.68 -8.23
C VAL A 169 -1.05 -17.99 -6.90
N THR A 170 0.15 -18.55 -6.97
CA THR A 170 0.99 -18.84 -5.80
C THR A 170 2.26 -18.01 -5.88
N ILE A 171 2.55 -17.26 -4.82
CA ILE A 171 3.85 -16.63 -4.58
C ILE A 171 4.51 -17.37 -3.43
N GLN A 172 5.57 -18.09 -3.72
CA GLN A 172 6.34 -18.86 -2.75
C GLN A 172 7.65 -18.15 -2.45
N VAL A 173 7.96 -18.00 -1.16
CA VAL A 173 9.25 -17.51 -0.67
C VAL A 173 9.86 -18.61 0.18
N ASP A 174 11.03 -19.09 -0.23
CA ASP A 174 11.86 -20.03 0.52
C ASP A 174 13.09 -19.29 1.06
N ASP A 175 13.46 -19.53 2.31
CA ASP A 175 14.76 -19.15 2.89
C ASP A 175 15.54 -20.37 3.38
N ASP A 176 16.85 -20.22 3.50
CA ASP A 176 17.76 -21.23 4.07
C ASP A 176 18.05 -20.98 5.56
N GLY A 177 17.17 -20.26 6.25
CA GLY A 177 17.27 -19.98 7.68
C GLY A 177 16.95 -21.18 8.56
N PRO A 178 16.74 -20.98 9.87
CA PRO A 178 16.48 -22.08 10.82
C PRO A 178 15.03 -22.61 10.79
N GLY A 179 14.18 -22.07 9.92
CA GLY A 179 12.75 -22.43 9.80
C GLY A 179 11.88 -21.94 10.97
N PHE A 180 10.58 -22.22 10.86
CA PHE A 180 9.58 -21.86 11.88
C PHE A 180 9.58 -22.90 13.03
N GLY A 181 10.50 -22.78 13.97
CA GLY A 181 10.53 -23.68 15.14
C GLY A 181 11.75 -23.59 16.05
N ALA A 182 12.85 -22.95 15.63
CA ALA A 182 14.08 -22.87 16.42
C ALA A 182 14.22 -21.61 17.31
N GLY A 183 13.26 -20.67 17.25
CA GLY A 183 13.28 -19.42 18.01
C GLY A 183 11.94 -19.12 18.68
N SER A 184 11.99 -18.43 19.83
CA SER A 184 10.82 -17.96 20.57
C SER A 184 10.11 -16.83 19.80
N GLY A 185 9.27 -17.21 18.84
CA GLY A 185 8.49 -16.27 18.02
C GLY A 185 7.82 -16.99 16.87
N GLY A 186 6.70 -17.67 17.13
CA GLY A 186 5.79 -18.14 16.07
C GLY A 186 5.19 -16.98 15.26
N LEU A 187 4.10 -17.22 14.51
CA LEU A 187 3.36 -16.25 13.67
C LEU A 187 3.25 -14.81 14.22
N ALA A 188 3.34 -14.64 15.54
CA ALA A 188 3.36 -13.38 16.27
C ALA A 188 4.57 -12.45 16.02
N SER A 189 5.63 -12.87 15.33
CA SER A 189 6.76 -11.97 15.02
C SER A 189 6.46 -11.03 13.84
N LEU A 190 5.66 -9.98 14.13
CA LEU A 190 5.64 -8.65 13.51
C LEU A 190 5.28 -8.45 12.02
N GLY A 191 5.12 -9.49 11.17
CA GLY A 191 4.79 -9.27 9.75
C GLY A 191 3.71 -10.18 9.15
N LEU A 192 3.70 -11.47 9.51
CA LEU A 192 2.86 -12.48 8.84
C LEU A 192 1.37 -12.37 9.18
N GLY A 193 0.99 -11.80 10.32
CA GLY A 193 -0.42 -11.49 10.62
C GLY A 193 -1.00 -10.47 9.64
N ILE A 194 -0.23 -9.42 9.31
CA ILE A 194 -0.63 -8.42 8.31
C ILE A 194 -0.77 -9.07 6.93
N VAL A 195 0.15 -9.96 6.57
CA VAL A 195 0.08 -10.71 5.30
C VAL A 195 -1.20 -11.55 5.25
N HIS A 196 -1.49 -12.30 6.32
CA HIS A 196 -2.70 -13.11 6.41
C HIS A 196 -3.96 -12.25 6.21
N ASP A 197 -4.07 -11.13 6.91
CA ASP A 197 -5.26 -10.27 6.85
C ASP A 197 -5.44 -9.65 5.45
N LEU A 198 -4.37 -9.11 4.85
CA LEU A 198 -4.40 -8.55 3.51
C LEU A 198 -4.80 -9.59 2.47
N VAL A 199 -4.26 -10.81 2.57
CA VAL A 199 -4.53 -11.88 1.60
C VAL A 199 -5.94 -12.45 1.80
N ALA A 200 -6.40 -12.60 3.03
CA ALA A 200 -7.74 -13.07 3.35
C ALA A 200 -8.84 -12.09 2.90
N GLU A 201 -8.61 -10.77 3.03
CA GLU A 201 -9.52 -9.73 2.54
C GLU A 201 -9.77 -9.84 1.02
N HIS A 202 -8.81 -10.41 0.29
CA HIS A 202 -8.88 -10.62 -1.16
C HIS A 202 -9.24 -12.07 -1.55
N GLY A 203 -9.78 -12.86 -0.62
CA GLY A 203 -10.21 -14.25 -0.87
C GLY A 203 -9.06 -15.23 -1.08
N GLY A 204 -7.84 -14.84 -0.69
CA GLY A 204 -6.64 -15.67 -0.74
C GLY A 204 -6.39 -16.47 0.54
N GLY A 205 -5.21 -17.09 0.61
CA GLY A 205 -4.72 -17.78 1.81
C GLY A 205 -3.21 -17.61 2.01
N LEU A 206 -2.75 -17.86 3.24
CA LEU A 206 -1.34 -17.88 3.61
C LEU A 206 -0.98 -19.27 4.16
N GLU A 207 -0.02 -19.94 3.53
CA GLU A 207 0.54 -21.21 4.02
C GLU A 207 1.96 -20.99 4.52
N ILE A 208 2.30 -21.64 5.64
CA ILE A 208 3.62 -21.58 6.25
C ILE A 208 4.07 -23.02 6.52
N GLY A 209 5.29 -23.36 6.11
CA GLY A 209 5.85 -24.68 6.28
C GLY A 209 7.38 -24.69 6.31
N ALA A 210 7.94 -25.90 6.38
CA ALA A 210 9.38 -26.10 6.22
C ALA A 210 9.77 -26.07 4.74
N GLY A 211 10.82 -25.34 4.42
CA GLY A 211 11.53 -25.39 3.14
C GLY A 211 12.64 -26.42 3.16
N GLU A 212 13.07 -26.90 1.99
CA GLU A 212 14.24 -27.80 1.88
C GLU A 212 15.52 -26.97 1.71
N PRO A 213 16.63 -27.28 2.42
CA PRO A 213 16.87 -28.47 3.26
C PRO A 213 16.64 -28.25 4.78
N GLY A 214 15.79 -27.30 5.18
CA GLY A 214 15.48 -27.06 6.60
C GLY A 214 15.04 -25.63 6.96
N GLY A 215 14.96 -24.72 6.00
CA GLY A 215 14.55 -23.34 6.25
C GLY A 215 13.04 -23.12 6.22
N ALA A 216 12.62 -21.88 6.05
CA ALA A 216 11.21 -21.51 6.06
C ALA A 216 10.63 -21.42 4.64
N ARG A 217 9.38 -21.88 4.48
CA ARG A 217 8.59 -21.70 3.26
C ARG A 217 7.32 -20.94 3.60
N VAL A 218 7.09 -19.83 2.91
CA VAL A 218 5.85 -19.06 2.99
C VAL A 218 5.21 -19.03 1.61
N ARG A 219 3.91 -19.32 1.52
CA ARG A 219 3.15 -19.24 0.26
C ARG A 219 1.95 -18.32 0.42
N ILE A 220 1.89 -17.29 -0.42
CA ILE A 220 0.70 -16.46 -0.60
C ILE A 220 -0.10 -17.08 -1.76
N LEU A 221 -1.36 -17.42 -1.49
CA LEU A 221 -2.30 -17.94 -2.49
C LEU A 221 -3.35 -16.88 -2.80
N LEU A 222 -3.55 -16.56 -4.07
CA LEU A 222 -4.52 -15.57 -4.52
C LEU A 222 -5.44 -16.18 -5.59
N PRO A 223 -6.73 -15.83 -5.62
CA PRO A 223 -7.60 -16.19 -6.73
C PRO A 223 -7.03 -15.64 -8.05
N ALA A 224 -6.83 -16.53 -9.03
CA ALA A 224 -6.30 -16.14 -10.32
C ALA A 224 -7.32 -15.30 -11.10
N ALA A 225 -6.83 -14.21 -11.69
CA ALA A 225 -7.57 -13.43 -12.67
C ALA A 225 -7.17 -13.90 -14.09
N PRO A 226 -8.09 -13.87 -15.06
CA PRO A 226 -7.73 -14.11 -16.45
C PRO A 226 -6.85 -12.96 -16.98
N PRO A 227 -5.87 -13.24 -17.86
CA PRO A 227 -5.11 -12.19 -18.54
C PRO A 227 -6.05 -11.28 -19.35
N PRO A 228 -5.69 -10.00 -19.56
CA PRO A 228 -6.52 -9.10 -20.35
C PRO A 228 -6.72 -9.64 -21.77
N LEU A 229 -7.95 -9.51 -22.28
CA LEU A 229 -8.34 -10.02 -23.60
C LEU A 229 -7.64 -9.30 -24.78
N HIS A 230 -6.93 -8.20 -24.51
CA HIS A 230 -6.10 -7.48 -25.48
C HIS A 230 -4.75 -7.14 -24.83
N PRO A 231 -3.61 -7.46 -25.47
CA PRO A 231 -2.33 -6.90 -25.09
C PRO A 231 -2.33 -5.39 -25.38
N LEU A 232 -1.75 -4.60 -24.46
CA LEU A 232 -1.44 -3.18 -24.66
C LEU A 232 -0.38 -3.00 -25.77
#